data_AF-C3YTA7-F1
#
_entry.id   AF-C3YTA7-F1
#
_cell.length_a   1.000
_cell.length_b   1.000
_cell.length_c   1.000
_cell.angle_alpha   90.00
_cell.angle_beta   90.00
_cell.angle_gamma   90.00
#
_symmetry.space_group_name_H-M   'P 1'
#
loop_
_entity.id
_entity.type
_entity.pdbx_description
1 polymer ?
#
loop_
_entity_poly.entity_id
_entity_poly.type
_entity_poly.pdbx_seq_one_letter_code
_entity_poly.pdbx_strand_id
1 'polypeptide(L)'
;ILIYLTEWAYFLLTLHTVVSAALCFADYYDSRSQPSVDQDSAQSLQIPWHYKLYWVLYNVAFGGGICITILYWTLETPDLSVGSIFGHAINSVTIVIDVMVSGLPCRLLHFVYPLTFGVVYILFTVVYWAAGGTGLDGQPYIYPFLDY
;
A
#
# COMPACT_ATOMS: atom_id res chain seq x y z
N ILE A 1 -1.03 18.30 -3.63
CA ILE A 1 -1.29 17.59 -4.90
C ILE A 1 -0.68 16.20 -4.77
N LEU A 2 -1.42 15.12 -5.09
CA LEU A 2 -0.94 13.74 -5.01
C LEU A 2 -0.13 13.38 -6.26
N ILE A 3 1.06 13.95 -6.42
CA ILE A 3 1.91 13.65 -7.60
C ILE A 3 3.04 12.69 -7.29
N TYR A 4 3.52 12.59 -6.05
CA TYR A 4 4.62 11.70 -5.69
C TYR A 4 4.14 10.29 -5.38
N LEU A 5 4.96 9.30 -5.73
CA LEU A 5 4.70 7.88 -5.50
C LEU A 5 4.54 7.58 -4.00
N THR A 6 5.35 8.23 -3.16
CA THR A 6 5.29 8.08 -1.70
C THR A 6 3.94 8.51 -1.13
N GLU A 7 3.32 9.56 -1.67
CA GLU A 7 1.98 10.03 -1.24
C GLU A 7 0.88 9.03 -1.61
N TRP A 8 0.96 8.44 -2.81
CA TRP A 8 0.04 7.39 -3.23
C TRP A 8 0.15 6.16 -2.33
N ALA A 9 1.36 5.81 -1.91
CA ALA A 9 1.57 4.72 -0.98
C ALA A 9 1.05 5.03 0.43
N TYR A 10 1.19 6.26 0.93
CA TYR A 10 0.55 6.65 2.19
C TYR A 10 -0.97 6.58 2.13
N PHE A 11 -1.56 7.00 1.01
CA PHE A 11 -2.99 6.87 0.80
C PHE A 11 -3.44 5.41 0.83
N LEU A 12 -2.75 4.53 0.09
CA LEU A 12 -3.07 3.10 0.06
C LEU A 12 -2.83 2.40 1.41
N LEU A 13 -1.75 2.75 2.11
CA LEU A 13 -1.45 2.25 3.44
C LEU A 13 -2.54 2.66 4.43
N THR A 14 -2.99 3.92 4.37
CA THR A 14 -4.08 4.43 5.21
C THR A 14 -5.40 3.73 4.88
N LEU A 15 -5.69 3.53 3.60
CA LEU A 15 -6.89 2.81 3.17
C LEU A 15 -6.87 1.36 3.67
N HIS A 16 -5.73 0.69 3.54
CA HIS A 16 -5.51 -0.67 4.06
C HIS A 16 -5.75 -0.73 5.57
N THR A 17 -5.15 0.16 6.35
CA THR A 17 -5.30 0.14 7.82
C THR A 17 -6.73 0.45 8.26
N VAL A 18 -7.43 1.36 7.58
CA VAL A 18 -8.85 1.64 7.85
C VAL A 18 -9.73 0.43 7.54
N VAL A 19 -9.52 -0.23 6.40
CA VAL A 19 -10.27 -1.45 6.04
C VAL A 19 -9.94 -2.58 7.02
N SER A 20 -8.68 -2.77 7.36
CA SER A 20 -8.20 -3.75 8.36
C SER A 20 -8.90 -3.54 9.70
N ALA A 21 -8.91 -2.30 10.21
CA ALA A 21 -9.57 -1.96 11.46
C ALA A 21 -11.08 -2.23 11.38
N ALA A 22 -11.75 -1.78 10.32
CA ALA A 22 -13.18 -1.97 10.14
C ALA A 22 -13.58 -3.45 10.12
N LEU A 23 -12.81 -4.30 9.42
CA LEU A 23 -13.03 -5.75 9.39
C LEU A 23 -12.78 -6.38 10.76
N CYS A 24 -11.68 -6.05 11.43
CA CYS A 24 -11.42 -6.54 12.79
C CYS A 24 -12.54 -6.17 13.78
N PHE A 25 -13.08 -4.95 13.71
CA PHE A 25 -14.21 -4.54 14.53
C PHE A 25 -15.47 -5.32 14.18
N ALA A 26 -15.82 -5.41 12.89
CA ALA A 26 -17.00 -6.15 12.43
C ALA A 26 -16.94 -7.61 12.88
N ASP A 27 -15.80 -8.28 12.67
CA ASP A 27 -15.59 -9.69 13.00
C ASP A 27 -15.63 -9.93 14.51
N TYR A 28 -15.07 -9.01 15.29
CA TYR A 28 -15.14 -9.05 16.75
C TYR A 28 -16.58 -8.96 17.27
N TYR A 29 -17.39 -8.06 16.71
CA TYR A 29 -18.79 -7.92 17.12
C TYR A 29 -19.66 -9.09 16.65
N ASP A 30 -19.43 -9.61 15.44
CA ASP A 30 -20.17 -10.76 14.91
C ASP A 30 -19.85 -12.05 15.69
N SER A 31 -18.55 -12.30 15.94
CA SER A 31 -18.09 -13.45 16.74
C SER A 31 -18.65 -13.45 18.16
N ARG A 32 -18.93 -12.27 18.71
CA ARG A 32 -19.56 -12.13 20.04
C ARG A 32 -21.06 -12.36 20.03
N SER A 33 -21.71 -12.19 18.88
CA SER A 33 -23.17 -12.28 18.73
C SER A 33 -23.64 -13.69 18.39
N GLN A 34 -22.76 -14.56 17.88
CA GLN A 34 -23.08 -15.95 17.55
C GLN A 34 -22.85 -16.89 18.75
N PRO A 35 -23.86 -17.68 19.17
CA PRO A 35 -23.63 -18.81 20.08
C PRO A 35 -22.71 -19.83 19.39
N SER A 36 -21.95 -20.61 20.16
CA SER A 36 -21.05 -21.66 19.64
C SER A 36 -21.80 -22.60 18.69
N VAL A 37 -21.63 -22.39 17.37
CA VAL A 37 -22.18 -23.26 16.34
C VAL A 37 -21.25 -24.47 16.22
N ASP A 38 -21.78 -25.67 16.44
CA ASP A 38 -21.05 -26.92 16.27
C ASP A 38 -20.50 -27.04 14.85
N GLN A 39 -19.20 -27.30 14.80
CA GLN A 39 -18.31 -27.11 13.66
C GLN A 39 -18.34 -28.31 12.69
N ASP A 40 -19.52 -28.86 12.37
CA ASP A 40 -19.62 -30.16 11.68
C ASP A 40 -20.10 -30.10 10.22
N SER A 41 -20.28 -28.92 9.64
CA SER A 41 -20.55 -28.79 8.21
C SER A 41 -19.39 -28.11 7.50
N ALA A 42 -18.58 -28.91 6.81
CA ALA A 42 -17.63 -28.48 5.78
C ALA A 42 -18.36 -27.84 4.58
N GLN A 43 -19.07 -26.73 4.83
CA GLN A 43 -19.53 -25.84 3.79
C GLN A 43 -18.30 -25.17 3.18
N SER A 44 -18.21 -25.21 1.86
CA SER A 44 -17.21 -24.45 1.11
C SER A 44 -17.36 -22.97 1.44
N LEU A 45 -16.59 -22.47 2.41
CA LEU A 45 -16.61 -21.08 2.83
C LEU A 45 -16.12 -20.24 1.66
N GLN A 46 -17.06 -19.65 0.91
CA GLN A 46 -16.71 -18.68 -0.10
C GLN A 46 -16.23 -17.43 0.60
N ILE A 47 -14.97 -17.05 0.37
CA ILE A 47 -14.40 -15.83 0.94
C ILE A 47 -15.18 -14.63 0.40
N PRO A 48 -15.79 -13.79 1.27
CA PRO A 48 -16.49 -12.60 0.83
C PRO A 48 -15.59 -11.65 0.06
N TRP A 49 -16.16 -10.91 -0.89
CA TRP A 49 -15.39 -10.06 -1.80
C TRP A 49 -14.57 -8.97 -1.08
N HIS A 50 -15.06 -8.45 0.06
CA HIS A 50 -14.36 -7.42 0.82
C HIS A 50 -13.06 -7.93 1.47
N TYR A 51 -12.99 -9.21 1.87
CA TYR A 51 -11.72 -9.82 2.29
C TYR A 51 -10.76 -10.02 1.13
N LYS A 52 -11.26 -10.27 -0.09
CA LYS A 52 -10.42 -10.29 -1.30
C LYS A 52 -9.86 -8.91 -1.59
N LEU A 53 -10.67 -7.86 -1.45
CA LEU A 53 -10.22 -6.47 -1.59
C LEU A 53 -9.18 -6.12 -0.52
N TYR A 54 -9.44 -6.44 0.75
CA TYR A 54 -8.48 -6.31 1.84
C TYR A 54 -7.16 -7.00 1.52
N TRP A 55 -7.21 -8.24 1.03
CA TRP A 55 -6.02 -8.99 0.64
C TRP A 55 -5.21 -8.29 -0.46
N VAL A 56 -5.88 -7.74 -1.49
CA VAL A 56 -5.20 -6.98 -2.53
C VAL A 56 -4.57 -5.71 -1.96
N LEU A 57 -5.33 -4.94 -1.17
CA LEU A 57 -4.83 -3.72 -0.51
C LEU A 57 -3.61 -4.01 0.36
N TYR A 58 -3.66 -5.07 1.16
CA TYR A 58 -2.54 -5.54 1.98
C TYR A 58 -1.29 -5.81 1.13
N ASN A 59 -1.42 -6.57 0.03
CA ASN A 59 -0.27 -6.90 -0.81
C ASN A 59 0.30 -5.67 -1.54
N VAL A 60 -0.55 -4.74 -1.99
CA VAL A 60 -0.10 -3.50 -2.62
C VAL A 60 0.58 -2.59 -1.60
N ALA A 61 0.01 -2.40 -0.42
CA ALA A 61 0.60 -1.58 0.64
C ALA A 61 1.93 -2.18 1.10
N PHE A 62 1.94 -3.47 1.44
CA PHE A 62 3.13 -4.20 1.88
C PHE A 62 4.26 -4.15 0.84
N GLY A 63 3.97 -4.59 -0.39
CA GLY A 63 4.96 -4.61 -1.46
C GLY A 63 5.39 -3.19 -1.86
N GLY A 64 4.44 -2.26 -1.92
CA GLY A 64 4.65 -0.88 -2.33
C GLY A 64 5.56 -0.12 -1.39
N GLY A 65 5.36 -0.24 -0.07
CA GLY A 65 6.22 0.44 0.92
C GLY A 65 7.68 -0.05 0.90
N ILE A 66 7.88 -1.36 0.73
CA ILE A 66 9.23 -1.93 0.55
C ILE A 66 9.85 -1.43 -0.75
N CYS A 67 9.11 -1.49 -1.87
CA CYS A 67 9.59 -1.00 -3.17
C CYS A 67 9.97 0.48 -3.12
N ILE A 68 9.13 1.34 -2.53
CA ILE A 68 9.40 2.78 -2.43
C ILE A 68 10.64 3.05 -1.58
N THR A 69 10.80 2.34 -0.47
CA THR A 69 12.02 2.44 0.34
C THR A 69 13.24 2.08 -0.48
N ILE A 70 13.20 0.98 -1.22
CA ILE A 70 14.31 0.58 -2.11
C ILE A 70 14.57 1.66 -3.16
N LEU A 71 13.55 2.11 -3.89
CA LEU A 71 13.68 3.11 -4.96
C LEU A 71 14.26 4.43 -4.44
N TYR A 72 13.84 4.88 -3.26
CA TYR A 72 14.36 6.08 -2.62
C TYR A 72 15.87 5.96 -2.33
N TRP A 73 16.31 4.81 -1.81
CA TRP A 73 17.72 4.61 -1.46
C TRP A 73 18.62 4.27 -2.66
N THR A 74 18.05 3.82 -3.79
CA THR A 74 18.83 3.38 -4.96
C THR A 74 18.80 4.34 -6.14
N LEU A 75 17.69 5.04 -6.37
CA LEU A 75 17.50 5.88 -7.56
C LEU A 75 17.50 7.38 -7.26
N GLU A 76 17.08 7.76 -6.06
CA GLU A 76 17.09 9.15 -5.63
C GLU A 76 18.39 9.47 -4.90
N THR A 77 18.83 10.73 -4.97
CA THR A 77 19.83 11.23 -4.02
C THR A 77 19.13 11.47 -2.69
N PRO A 78 19.32 10.63 -1.66
CA PRO A 78 18.49 10.69 -0.47
C PRO A 78 18.72 12.00 0.25
N ASP A 79 17.63 12.74 0.46
CA ASP A 79 17.60 13.83 1.43
C ASP A 79 17.74 13.22 2.84
N LEU A 80 18.84 13.57 3.51
CA LEU A 80 19.15 13.10 4.86
C LEU A 80 18.45 13.96 5.93
N SER A 81 17.57 14.89 5.53
CA SER A 81 16.69 15.56 6.46
C SER A 81 15.85 14.55 7.23
N VAL A 82 15.62 14.84 8.51
CA VAL A 82 14.77 14.01 9.38
C VAL A 82 13.40 13.83 8.74
N GLY A 83 12.85 14.88 8.12
CA GLY A 83 11.56 14.82 7.44
C GLY A 83 11.52 13.79 6.31
N SER A 84 12.52 13.78 5.42
CA SER A 84 12.55 12.84 4.31
C SER A 84 12.82 11.39 4.75
N ILE A 85 13.76 11.19 5.69
CA ILE A 85 14.05 9.86 6.23
C ILE A 85 12.79 9.29 6.89
N PHE A 86 12.14 10.05 7.79
CA PHE A 86 10.90 9.61 8.40
C PHE A 86 9.81 9.41 7.36
N GLY A 87 9.69 10.31 6.38
CA GLY A 87 8.70 10.26 5.30
C GLY A 87 8.86 9.08 4.33
N HIS A 88 9.96 8.35 4.34
CA HIS A 88 10.10 7.10 3.58
C HIS A 88 10.14 5.88 4.50
N ALA A 89 10.76 6.00 5.68
CA ALA A 89 10.88 4.91 6.64
C ALA A 89 9.56 4.57 7.34
N ILE A 90 8.72 5.56 7.67
CA ILE A 90 7.49 5.31 8.45
C ILE A 90 6.52 4.42 7.68
N ASN A 91 6.44 4.53 6.35
CA ASN A 91 5.65 3.63 5.51
C ASN A 91 6.04 2.16 5.74
N SER A 92 7.33 1.85 5.64
CA SER A 92 7.87 0.51 5.90
C SER A 92 7.67 0.06 7.35
N VAL A 93 7.88 0.94 8.33
CA VAL A 93 7.68 0.63 9.75
C VAL A 93 6.22 0.27 10.02
N THR A 94 5.26 1.02 9.49
CA THR A 94 3.83 0.73 9.66
C THR A 94 3.47 -0.64 9.07
N ILE A 95 4.02 -0.98 7.91
CA ILE A 95 3.82 -2.29 7.28
C ILE A 95 4.36 -3.43 8.15
N VAL A 96 5.56 -3.26 8.73
CA VAL A 96 6.13 -4.26 9.65
C VAL A 96 5.25 -4.47 10.89
N ILE A 97 4.74 -3.38 11.47
CA ILE A 97 3.81 -3.45 12.60
C ILE A 97 2.52 -4.18 12.19
N ASP A 98 1.95 -3.86 11.02
CA ASP A 98 0.74 -4.49 10.52
C ASP A 98 0.92 -6.02 10.34
N VAL A 99 2.05 -6.46 9.81
CA VAL A 99 2.40 -7.89 9.71
C VAL A 99 2.48 -8.54 11.09
N MET A 100 3.15 -7.90 12.05
CA MET A 100 3.30 -8.45 13.40
C MET A 100 1.98 -8.57 14.14
N VAL A 101 1.08 -7.60 13.95
CA VAL A 101 -0.24 -7.56 14.60
C VAL A 101 -1.23 -8.51 13.92
N SER A 102 -1.26 -8.53 12.58
CA SER A 102 -2.20 -9.34 11.80
C SER A 102 -1.79 -10.82 11.70
N GLY A 103 -0.50 -11.13 11.88
CA GLY A 103 0.06 -12.46 11.65
C GLY A 103 -0.04 -12.92 10.18
N LEU A 104 -0.36 -12.00 9.25
CA LEU A 104 -0.46 -12.34 7.84
C LEU A 104 0.92 -12.66 7.27
N PRO A 105 1.05 -13.74 6.48
CA PRO A 105 2.34 -14.13 5.94
C PRO A 105 2.84 -13.11 4.91
N CYS A 106 4.03 -12.56 5.15
CA CYS A 106 4.77 -11.78 4.16
C CYS A 106 5.12 -12.65 2.95
N ARG A 107 4.39 -12.51 1.85
CA ARG A 107 4.68 -13.24 0.61
C ARG A 107 5.25 -12.30 -0.44
N LEU A 108 6.57 -12.07 -0.37
CA LEU A 108 7.33 -11.28 -1.36
C LEU A 108 7.15 -11.80 -2.81
N LEU A 109 6.76 -13.06 -2.99
CA LEU A 109 6.50 -13.65 -4.30
C LEU A 109 5.27 -13.06 -5.02
N HIS A 110 4.38 -12.34 -4.32
CA HIS A 110 3.30 -11.59 -4.98
C HIS A 110 3.75 -10.22 -5.50
N PHE A 111 4.93 -10.16 -6.12
CA PHE A 111 5.50 -8.94 -6.70
C PHE A 111 4.62 -8.31 -7.80
N VAL A 112 3.66 -9.07 -8.34
CA VAL A 112 2.66 -8.58 -9.29
C VAL A 112 1.86 -7.38 -8.76
N TYR A 113 1.56 -7.32 -7.46
CA TYR A 113 0.78 -6.21 -6.87
C TYR A 113 1.56 -4.90 -6.84
N PRO A 114 2.76 -4.81 -6.21
CA PRO A 114 3.55 -3.58 -6.23
C PRO A 114 4.01 -3.20 -7.64
N LEU A 115 4.27 -4.19 -8.52
CA LEU A 115 4.63 -3.90 -9.91
C LEU A 115 3.46 -3.27 -10.68
N THR A 116 2.25 -3.84 -10.56
CA THR A 116 1.06 -3.27 -11.21
C THR A 116 0.78 -1.86 -10.69
N PHE A 117 0.95 -1.64 -9.38
CA PHE A 117 0.84 -0.31 -8.79
C PHE A 117 1.87 0.67 -9.37
N GLY A 118 3.14 0.26 -9.50
CA GLY A 118 4.18 1.06 -10.14
C GLY A 118 3.87 1.40 -11.60
N VAL A 119 3.37 0.44 -12.38
CA VAL A 119 2.95 0.66 -13.77
C VAL A 119 1.79 1.66 -13.85
N VAL A 120 0.79 1.52 -12.99
CA VAL A 120 -0.34 2.47 -12.92
C VAL A 120 0.16 3.87 -12.59
N TYR A 121 1.10 3.99 -11.66
CA TYR A 121 1.70 5.27 -11.32
C TYR A 121 2.47 5.88 -12.49
N ILE A 122 3.30 5.11 -13.20
CA ILE A 122 4.03 5.61 -14.39
C ILE A 122 3.05 6.08 -15.48
N LEU A 123 1.96 5.34 -15.72
CA LEU A 123 0.92 5.78 -16.67
C LEU A 123 0.28 7.10 -16.23
N PHE A 124 -0.01 7.24 -14.94
CA PHE A 124 -0.51 8.49 -14.38
C PHE A 124 0.49 9.63 -14.63
N THR A 125 1.79 9.42 -14.39
CA THR A 125 2.76 10.49 -14.54
C THR A 125 2.95 10.93 -15.99
N VAL A 126 2.91 10.00 -16.95
CA VAL A 126 2.91 10.30 -18.40
C VAL A 126 1.69 11.16 -18.77
N VAL A 127 0.49 10.77 -18.32
CA VAL A 127 -0.74 11.51 -18.59
C VAL A 127 -0.73 12.89 -17.94
N TYR A 128 -0.27 12.97 -16.69
CA TYR A 128 -0.14 14.24 -15.95
C TYR A 128 0.80 15.21 -16.67
N TRP A 129 1.96 14.73 -17.12
CA TRP A 129 2.91 15.51 -17.90
C TRP A 129 2.30 15.97 -19.24
N ALA A 130 1.66 15.06 -19.98
CA ALA A 130 1.03 15.39 -21.26
C ALA A 130 -0.11 16.42 -21.12
N ALA A 131 -0.74 16.50 -19.95
CA ALA A 131 -1.72 17.52 -19.60
C ALA A 131 -1.11 18.87 -19.14
N GLY A 132 0.22 19.02 -19.19
CA GLY A 132 0.94 20.22 -18.79
C GLY A 132 1.33 20.26 -17.30
N GLY A 133 1.27 19.14 -16.60
CA GLY A 133 1.67 19.03 -15.20
C GLY A 133 3.19 19.16 -15.00
N THR A 134 3.59 19.80 -13.91
CA THR A 134 4.99 19.99 -13.51
C THR A 134 5.28 19.38 -12.13
N GLY A 135 6.55 19.24 -11.77
CA GLY A 135 7.00 19.04 -10.40
C GLY A 135 6.63 20.22 -9.50
N LEU A 136 6.71 20.02 -8.17
CA LEU A 136 6.36 21.06 -7.19
C LEU A 136 7.28 22.29 -7.24
N ASP A 137 8.51 22.10 -7.71
CA ASP A 137 9.52 23.13 -7.94
C ASP A 137 9.43 23.76 -9.35
N GLY A 138 8.40 23.41 -10.12
CA GLY A 138 8.18 23.90 -11.47
C GLY A 138 8.99 23.16 -12.54
N GLN A 139 9.70 22.08 -12.18
CA GLN A 139 10.43 21.27 -13.16
C GLN A 139 9.47 20.53 -14.10
N PRO A 140 9.90 20.22 -15.34
CA PRO A 140 9.05 19.52 -16.31
C PRO A 140 8.83 18.04 -15.97
N TYR A 141 9.36 17.54 -14.85
CA TYR A 141 9.23 16.17 -14.38
C TYR A 141 8.84 16.13 -12.89
N ILE A 142 8.24 15.03 -12.46
CA ILE A 142 8.00 14.75 -11.03
C ILE A 142 9.25 14.16 -10.37
N TYR A 143 9.89 13.20 -11.07
CA TYR A 143 11.14 12.57 -10.67
C TYR A 143 12.17 12.78 -11.79
N PRO A 144 13.41 13.19 -11.50
CA PRO A 144 14.42 13.45 -12.54
C PRO A 144 14.73 12.25 -13.43
N PHE A 145 14.57 11.03 -12.90
CA PHE A 145 14.84 9.78 -13.62
C PHE A 145 13.68 9.34 -14.53
N LEU A 146 12.51 9.98 -14.43
CA LEU A 146 11.41 9.80 -15.39
C LEU A 146 11.53 10.92 -16.42
N ASP A 147 12.35 10.70 -17.46
CA ASP A 147 12.26 11.50 -18.68
C ASP A 147 11.04 11.00 -19.49
N TYR A 148 10.17 11.94 -19.89
CA TYR A 148 8.96 11.66 -20.66
C TYR A 148 9.15 12.06 -22.12
#